data_AF-A0A4P8R1W8-F1
#
_entry.id   AF-A0A4P8R1W8-F1
#
_cell.length_a   1.000
_cell.length_b   1.000
_cell.length_c   1.000
_cell.angle_alpha   90.00
_cell.angle_beta   90.00
_cell.angle_gamma   90.00
#
_symmetry.space_group_name_H-M   'P 1'
#
loop_
_entity.id
_entity.type
_entity.pdbx_description
1 polymer ?
#
loop_
_entity_poly.entity_id
_entity_poly.type
_entity_poly.pdbx_seq_one_letter_code
_entity_poly.pdbx_strand_id
1 'polypeptide(L)'
;MAIYMNYSKMIKEDFDRILNSRLNEETLQSIVNIPGVSEIISKHFNNDTLLKEETPGSIINIPGVYEIVSRHFNDDILDVWEYEQYIKVKEIVERIELWNPEFQRTIVLLNLLNELTEILYDTLDLKLDKYINLRALPVREFHKEAVDKYAAYPIWTCDFEGSCLVGAEKFEIESIDSILHRLGDE
;
A
#
# COMPACT_ATOMS: atom_id res chain seq x y z
N MET A 1 -8.13 12.07 -16.73
CA MET A 1 -8.85 12.43 -15.50
C MET A 1 -7.88 12.11 -14.38
N ALA A 2 -7.26 13.12 -13.77
CA ALA A 2 -6.25 12.88 -12.74
C ALA A 2 -6.96 12.32 -11.51
N ILE A 3 -6.60 11.11 -11.10
CA ILE A 3 -7.03 10.52 -9.83
C ILE A 3 -6.32 11.34 -8.76
N TYR A 4 -7.06 11.93 -7.83
CA TYR A 4 -6.50 12.79 -6.79
C TYR A 4 -5.91 11.88 -5.71
N MET A 5 -4.68 11.43 -5.90
CA MET A 5 -4.01 10.52 -4.97
C MET A 5 -3.85 11.19 -3.60
N ASN A 6 -4.08 10.44 -2.52
CA ASN A 6 -4.11 11.01 -1.17
C ASN A 6 -2.72 10.95 -0.50
N TYR A 7 -1.81 11.80 -0.94
CA TYR A 7 -0.46 11.90 -0.37
C TYR A 7 -0.43 12.32 1.12
N SER A 8 -1.56 12.77 1.69
CA SER A 8 -1.66 13.05 3.14
C SER A 8 -1.47 11.82 4.03
N LYS A 9 -1.49 10.62 3.44
CA LYS A 9 -1.26 9.35 4.13
C LYS A 9 0.20 8.93 4.18
N MET A 10 1.08 9.59 3.42
CA MET A 10 2.52 9.33 3.53
C MET A 10 3.00 9.75 4.93
N ILE A 11 3.51 8.80 5.69
CA ILE A 11 4.11 9.09 7.00
C ILE A 11 5.49 9.70 6.81
N LYS A 12 5.93 10.48 7.80
CA LYS A 12 7.24 11.15 7.74
C LYS A 12 8.38 10.15 7.55
N GLU A 13 8.30 8.99 8.17
CA GLU A 13 9.31 7.94 8.05
C GLU A 13 9.46 7.44 6.60
N ASP A 14 8.36 7.30 5.86
CA ASP A 14 8.39 6.93 4.44
C ASP A 14 9.01 8.05 3.60
N PHE A 15 8.59 9.29 3.85
CA PHE A 15 9.15 10.46 3.18
C PHE A 15 10.67 10.55 3.39
N ASP A 16 11.13 10.46 4.65
CA ASP A 16 12.54 10.55 5.01
C ASP A 16 13.34 9.38 4.44
N ARG A 17 12.77 8.16 4.43
CA ARG A 17 13.41 7.00 3.80
C ARG A 17 13.64 7.23 2.31
N ILE A 18 12.62 7.70 1.58
CA ILE A 18 12.71 7.93 0.14
C ILE A 18 13.65 9.10 -0.15
N LEU A 19 13.52 10.21 0.60
CA LEU A 19 14.42 11.35 0.49
C LEU A 19 15.88 10.93 0.69
N ASN A 20 16.18 10.15 1.73
CA ASN A 20 17.53 9.65 1.97
C ASN A 20 18.03 8.74 0.83
N SER A 21 17.16 7.92 0.25
CA SER A 21 17.49 7.13 -0.93
C SER A 21 17.86 8.03 -2.12
N ARG A 22 17.08 9.09 -2.39
CA ARG A 22 17.36 10.05 -3.46
C ARG A 22 18.67 10.81 -3.20
N LEU A 23 18.92 11.22 -1.96
CA LEU A 23 20.16 11.90 -1.59
C LEU A 23 21.42 11.04 -1.80
N ASN A 24 21.31 9.72 -1.67
CA ASN A 24 22.42 8.80 -1.96
C ASN A 24 22.74 8.69 -3.45
N GLU A 25 21.81 9.08 -4.33
CA GLU A 25 22.01 9.15 -5.78
C GLU A 25 22.59 10.51 -6.22
N GLU A 26 22.59 11.50 -5.32
CA GLU A 26 23.00 12.87 -5.59
C GLU A 26 24.44 13.16 -5.22
N THR A 27 25.00 14.20 -5.83
CA THR A 27 26.31 14.73 -5.44
C THR A 27 26.13 15.85 -4.42
N LEU A 28 27.15 16.10 -3.60
CA LEU A 28 27.13 17.26 -2.70
C LEU A 28 26.85 18.57 -3.47
N GLN A 29 27.48 18.72 -4.63
CA GLN A 29 27.37 19.92 -5.45
C GLN A 29 25.96 20.12 -6.01
N SER A 30 25.25 19.06 -6.39
CA SER A 30 23.86 19.18 -6.84
C SER A 30 22.96 19.68 -5.73
N ILE A 31 23.15 19.19 -4.50
CA ILE A 31 22.41 19.68 -3.31
C ILE A 31 22.73 21.14 -3.00
N VAL A 32 24.01 21.52 -2.98
CA VAL A 32 24.42 22.92 -2.71
C VAL A 32 23.87 23.89 -3.76
N ASN A 33 23.75 23.44 -5.00
CA ASN A 33 23.23 24.25 -6.10
C ASN A 33 21.70 24.45 -6.05
N ILE A 34 20.98 23.75 -5.16
CA ILE A 34 19.55 24.00 -4.97
C ILE A 34 19.36 25.45 -4.48
N PRO A 35 18.49 26.25 -5.11
CA PRO A 35 18.28 27.65 -4.73
C PRO A 35 17.99 27.82 -3.23
N GLY A 36 18.78 28.66 -2.57
CA GLY A 36 18.68 28.94 -1.14
C GLY A 36 19.56 28.06 -0.24
N VAL A 37 19.97 26.87 -0.69
CA VAL A 37 20.83 25.97 0.10
C VAL A 37 22.24 26.56 0.23
N SER A 38 22.83 27.03 -0.87
CA SER A 38 24.17 27.63 -0.87
C SER A 38 24.31 28.81 0.10
N GLU A 39 23.28 29.66 0.21
CA GLU A 39 23.29 30.81 1.13
C GLU A 39 23.32 30.38 2.60
N ILE A 40 22.59 29.32 2.94
CA ILE A 40 22.57 28.77 4.30
C ILE A 40 23.91 28.12 4.62
N ILE A 41 24.44 27.31 3.71
CA ILE A 41 25.74 26.63 3.86
C ILE A 41 26.86 27.67 4.02
N SER A 42 26.92 28.69 3.17
CA SER A 42 27.95 29.74 3.25
C SER A 42 27.95 30.47 4.59
N LYS A 43 26.76 30.74 5.17
CA LYS A 43 26.63 31.33 6.50
C LYS A 43 27.02 30.35 7.61
N HIS A 44 26.65 29.08 7.47
CA HIS A 44 26.93 28.05 8.47
C HIS A 44 28.43 27.79 8.62
N PHE A 45 29.14 27.72 7.50
CA PHE A 45 30.57 27.42 7.46
C PHE A 45 31.47 28.66 7.28
N ASN A 46 30.95 29.89 7.32
CA ASN A 46 31.74 31.11 7.07
C ASN A 46 32.59 31.07 5.77
N ASN A 47 32.09 30.42 4.71
CA ASN A 47 32.82 30.13 3.47
C ASN A 47 34.09 29.25 3.63
N ASP A 48 34.21 28.47 4.70
CA ASP A 48 35.33 27.54 4.88
C ASP A 48 35.28 26.36 3.89
N THR A 49 36.48 25.82 3.62
CA THR A 49 36.76 24.61 2.84
C THR A 49 36.11 23.31 3.35
N LEU A 50 35.34 23.37 4.44
CA LEU A 50 34.71 22.22 5.12
C LEU A 50 33.74 21.42 4.24
N LEU A 51 33.25 22.01 3.14
CA LEU A 51 32.45 21.30 2.12
C LEU A 51 33.13 20.05 1.53
N LYS A 52 34.46 19.91 1.61
CA LYS A 52 35.16 18.75 1.01
C LYS A 52 34.96 17.44 1.78
N GLU A 53 34.54 17.50 3.05
CA GLU A 53 34.35 16.32 3.91
C GLU A 53 32.87 16.00 4.15
N GLU A 54 31.96 16.84 3.64
CA GLU A 54 30.53 16.70 3.83
C GLU A 54 29.88 15.77 2.78
N THR A 55 28.73 15.22 3.16
CA THR A 55 27.88 14.37 2.33
C THR A 55 26.51 15.03 2.14
N PRO A 56 25.74 14.67 1.08
CA PRO A 56 24.35 15.10 0.96
C PRO A 56 23.56 14.89 2.27
N GLY A 57 23.71 13.71 2.88
CA GLY A 57 23.03 13.35 4.13
C GLY A 57 23.46 14.17 5.35
N SER A 58 24.70 14.65 5.42
CA SER A 58 25.13 15.52 6.53
C SER A 58 24.69 16.97 6.33
N ILE A 59 24.68 17.46 5.09
CA ILE A 59 24.21 18.81 4.72
C ILE A 59 22.73 19.03 5.07
N ILE A 60 21.87 18.01 4.88
CA ILE A 60 20.43 18.18 5.19
C ILE A 60 20.16 18.40 6.68
N ASN A 61 21.08 18.02 7.57
CA ASN A 61 20.92 18.23 9.01
C ASN A 61 21.18 19.70 9.43
N ILE A 62 21.67 20.54 8.52
CA ILE A 62 21.84 21.96 8.78
C ILE A 62 20.45 22.63 8.84
N PRO A 63 20.14 23.40 9.90
CA PRO A 63 18.85 24.05 10.05
C PRO A 63 18.48 24.89 8.81
N GLY A 64 17.28 24.67 8.27
CA GLY A 64 16.77 25.36 7.08
C GLY A 64 17.10 24.67 5.75
N VAL A 65 18.08 23.76 5.70
CA VAL A 65 18.44 23.05 4.47
C VAL A 65 17.46 21.93 4.18
N TYR A 66 17.10 21.14 5.19
CA TYR A 66 16.11 20.06 5.05
C TYR A 66 14.82 20.55 4.40
N GLU A 67 14.27 21.69 4.82
CA GLU A 67 13.01 22.23 4.29
C GLU A 67 13.10 22.65 2.82
N ILE A 68 14.27 23.10 2.37
CA ILE A 68 14.49 23.47 0.96
C ILE A 68 14.65 22.21 0.12
N VAL A 69 15.48 21.27 0.58
CA VAL A 69 15.79 20.03 -0.14
C VAL A 69 14.57 19.11 -0.22
N SER A 70 13.82 18.94 0.88
CA SER A 70 12.56 18.17 0.90
C SER A 70 11.54 18.74 -0.08
N ARG A 71 11.40 20.08 -0.15
CA ARG A 71 10.54 20.73 -1.14
C ARG A 71 11.03 20.52 -2.57
N HIS A 72 12.34 20.54 -2.78
CA HIS A 72 12.94 20.36 -4.10
C HIS A 72 12.65 18.97 -4.67
N PHE A 73 12.75 17.92 -3.85
CA PHE A 73 12.50 16.53 -4.24
C PHE A 73 11.07 16.06 -3.99
N ASN A 74 10.15 16.95 -3.61
CA ASN A 74 8.82 16.55 -3.19
C ASN A 74 8.11 15.68 -4.25
N ASP A 75 8.09 16.13 -5.50
CA ASP A 75 7.36 15.42 -6.56
C ASP A 75 7.99 14.06 -6.86
N ASP A 76 9.33 13.97 -6.89
CA ASP A 76 10.06 12.71 -7.03
C ASP A 76 9.74 11.73 -5.89
N ILE A 77 9.64 12.22 -4.66
CA ILE A 77 9.31 11.40 -3.49
C ILE A 77 7.88 10.88 -3.58
N LEU A 78 6.94 11.72 -4.02
CA LEU A 78 5.55 11.33 -4.24
C LEU A 78 5.44 10.25 -5.31
N ASP A 79 6.12 10.41 -6.44
CA ASP A 79 6.13 9.45 -7.55
C ASP A 79 6.69 8.09 -7.10
N VAL A 80 7.80 8.08 -6.37
CA VAL A 80 8.39 6.83 -5.85
C VAL A 80 7.46 6.16 -4.84
N TRP A 81 6.90 6.91 -3.89
CA TRP A 81 6.00 6.35 -2.89
C TRP A 81 4.73 5.77 -3.51
N GLU A 82 4.16 6.46 -4.50
CA GLU A 82 3.00 5.99 -5.25
C GLU A 82 3.32 4.68 -5.98
N TYR A 83 4.47 4.61 -6.65
CA TYR A 83 4.94 3.39 -7.30
C TYR A 83 5.10 2.24 -6.32
N GLU A 84 5.65 2.48 -5.13
CA GLU A 84 5.76 1.45 -4.07
C GLU A 84 4.39 0.92 -3.64
N GLN A 85 3.34 1.76 -3.56
CA GLN A 85 1.99 1.27 -3.25
C GLN A 85 1.44 0.38 -4.35
N TYR A 86 1.67 0.72 -5.61
CA TYR A 86 1.27 -0.13 -6.73
C TYR A 86 1.98 -1.49 -6.74
N ILE A 87 3.26 -1.55 -6.33
CA ILE A 87 3.96 -2.82 -6.14
C ILE A 87 3.25 -3.65 -5.07
N LYS A 88 2.96 -3.08 -3.90
CA LYS A 88 2.26 -3.79 -2.82
C LYS A 88 0.90 -4.32 -3.27
N VAL A 89 0.11 -3.50 -3.98
CA VAL A 89 -1.18 -3.92 -4.56
C VAL A 89 -0.98 -5.14 -5.44
N LYS A 90 0.00 -5.11 -6.36
CA LYS A 90 0.28 -6.21 -7.27
C LYS A 90 0.66 -7.49 -6.52
N GLU A 91 1.55 -7.41 -5.54
CA GLU A 91 1.97 -8.56 -4.73
C GLU A 91 0.81 -9.18 -3.95
N ILE A 92 -0.08 -8.37 -3.38
CA ILE A 92 -1.26 -8.86 -2.66
C ILE A 92 -2.24 -9.54 -3.62
N VAL A 93 -2.49 -8.93 -4.79
CA VAL A 93 -3.35 -9.52 -5.83
C VAL A 93 -2.83 -10.88 -6.27
N GLU A 94 -1.53 -11.00 -6.57
CA GLU A 94 -0.91 -12.28 -6.95
C GLU A 94 -1.09 -13.34 -5.84
N ARG A 95 -0.96 -12.95 -4.56
CA ARG A 95 -1.19 -13.86 -3.42
C ARG A 95 -2.65 -14.28 -3.28
N ILE A 96 -3.60 -13.40 -3.60
CA ILE A 96 -5.04 -13.73 -3.62
C ILE A 96 -5.34 -14.71 -4.76
N GLU A 97 -4.77 -14.49 -5.96
CA GLU A 97 -4.95 -15.38 -7.11
C GLU A 97 -4.40 -16.79 -6.86
N LEU A 98 -3.33 -16.89 -6.08
CA LEU A 98 -2.74 -18.17 -5.66
C LEU A 98 -3.44 -18.81 -4.47
N TRP A 99 -4.37 -18.12 -3.81
CA TRP A 99 -5.07 -18.65 -2.66
C TRP A 99 -5.94 -19.84 -3.06
N ASN A 100 -5.88 -20.93 -2.29
CA ASN A 100 -6.61 -22.15 -2.59
C ASN A 100 -7.38 -22.69 -1.36
N PRO A 101 -8.72 -22.82 -1.44
CA PRO A 101 -9.55 -23.26 -0.30
C PRO A 101 -9.31 -24.71 0.11
N GLU A 102 -8.67 -25.53 -0.74
CA GLU A 102 -8.30 -26.91 -0.41
C GLU A 102 -7.13 -26.98 0.59
N PHE A 103 -6.29 -25.93 0.64
CA PHE A 103 -5.04 -25.94 1.40
C PHE A 103 -4.90 -24.79 2.39
N GLN A 104 -5.68 -23.72 2.22
CA GLN A 104 -5.55 -22.50 3.00
C GLN A 104 -6.88 -22.12 3.63
N ARG A 105 -6.78 -21.58 4.85
CA ARG A 105 -7.94 -21.07 5.57
C ARG A 105 -8.41 -19.74 5.01
N THR A 106 -9.71 -19.49 5.10
CA THR A 106 -10.36 -18.26 4.65
C THR A 106 -9.85 -17.03 5.40
N ILE A 107 -9.37 -17.16 6.63
CA ILE A 107 -8.75 -16.05 7.39
C ILE A 107 -7.52 -15.47 6.67
N VAL A 108 -6.77 -16.29 5.93
CA VAL A 108 -5.63 -15.81 5.13
C VAL A 108 -6.13 -14.90 4.01
N LEU A 109 -7.18 -15.32 3.30
CA LEU A 109 -7.80 -14.54 2.23
C LEU A 109 -8.42 -13.24 2.76
N LEU A 110 -9.12 -13.30 3.90
CA LEU A 110 -9.71 -12.11 4.54
C LEU A 110 -8.62 -11.07 4.87
N ASN A 111 -7.51 -11.50 5.45
CA ASN A 111 -6.41 -10.59 5.80
C ASN A 111 -5.82 -9.91 4.55
N LEU A 112 -5.62 -10.68 3.46
CA LEU A 112 -5.15 -10.13 2.18
C LEU A 112 -6.14 -9.14 1.58
N LEU A 113 -7.43 -9.45 1.60
CA LEU A 113 -8.48 -8.56 1.08
C LEU A 113 -8.58 -7.28 1.90
N ASN A 114 -8.44 -7.35 3.23
CA ASN A 114 -8.43 -6.17 4.09
C ASN A 114 -7.21 -5.30 3.82
N GLU A 115 -6.02 -5.89 3.73
CA GLU A 115 -4.78 -5.16 3.39
C GLU A 115 -4.89 -4.49 2.02
N LEU A 116 -5.40 -5.20 1.01
CA LEU A 116 -5.64 -4.64 -0.32
C LEU A 116 -6.67 -3.52 -0.29
N THR A 117 -7.77 -3.70 0.45
CA THR A 117 -8.84 -2.70 0.61
C THR A 117 -8.29 -1.42 1.23
N GLU A 118 -7.47 -1.52 2.28
CA GLU A 118 -6.84 -0.39 2.94
C GLU A 118 -5.95 0.40 1.96
N ILE A 119 -5.08 -0.29 1.21
CA ILE A 119 -4.21 0.39 0.23
C ILE A 119 -5.04 1.02 -0.89
N LEU A 120 -5.98 0.28 -1.47
CA LEU A 120 -6.77 0.78 -2.60
C LEU A 120 -7.65 1.97 -2.20
N TYR A 121 -8.44 1.86 -1.13
CA TYR A 121 -9.37 2.92 -0.74
C TYR A 121 -8.69 4.06 0.01
N ASP A 122 -7.91 3.75 1.05
CA ASP A 122 -7.38 4.79 1.93
C ASP A 122 -6.18 5.50 1.34
N THR A 123 -5.43 4.85 0.44
CA THR A 123 -4.19 5.40 -0.13
C THR A 123 -4.36 5.85 -1.58
N LEU A 124 -4.93 5.00 -2.44
CA LEU A 124 -4.97 5.23 -3.89
C LEU A 124 -6.31 5.76 -4.43
N ASP A 125 -7.37 5.79 -3.61
CA ASP A 125 -8.76 6.11 -4.04
C ASP A 125 -9.22 5.23 -5.24
N LEU A 126 -8.90 3.94 -5.17
CA LEU A 126 -9.22 2.94 -6.16
C LEU A 126 -10.24 1.93 -5.64
N LYS A 127 -11.02 1.37 -6.57
CA LYS A 127 -12.03 0.36 -6.25
C LYS A 127 -11.45 -1.05 -6.35
N LEU A 128 -11.80 -1.89 -5.38
CA LEU A 128 -11.38 -3.30 -5.29
C LEU A 128 -11.77 -4.13 -6.52
N ASP A 129 -12.95 -3.87 -7.10
CA ASP A 129 -13.51 -4.61 -8.24
C ASP A 129 -12.69 -4.51 -9.53
N LYS A 130 -11.79 -3.52 -9.63
CA LYS A 130 -10.83 -3.41 -10.73
C LYS A 130 -9.66 -4.39 -10.62
N TYR A 131 -9.41 -4.92 -9.43
CA TYR A 131 -8.23 -5.71 -9.11
C TYR A 131 -8.57 -7.17 -8.81
N ILE A 132 -9.69 -7.41 -8.13
CA ILE A 132 -10.12 -8.75 -7.73
C ILE A 132 -11.56 -9.00 -8.20
N ASN A 133 -11.75 -10.08 -8.95
CA ASN A 133 -13.08 -10.61 -9.22
C ASN A 133 -13.45 -11.64 -8.14
N LEU A 134 -14.19 -11.20 -7.11
CA LEU A 134 -14.61 -12.06 -6.01
C LEU A 134 -15.46 -13.25 -6.46
N ARG A 135 -16.19 -13.14 -7.58
CA ARG A 135 -16.97 -14.26 -8.15
C ARG A 135 -16.11 -15.32 -8.83
N ALA A 136 -14.86 -14.99 -9.14
CA ALA A 136 -13.90 -15.91 -9.73
C ALA A 136 -13.00 -16.58 -8.68
N LEU A 137 -13.20 -16.29 -7.39
CA LEU A 137 -12.47 -16.96 -6.33
C LEU A 137 -12.71 -18.48 -6.40
N PRO A 138 -11.67 -19.30 -6.18
CA PRO A 138 -11.84 -20.74 -6.19
C PRO A 138 -12.79 -21.16 -5.07
N VAL A 139 -13.72 -22.06 -5.39
CA VAL A 139 -14.69 -22.64 -4.45
C VAL A 139 -14.52 -24.15 -4.50
N ARG A 140 -14.49 -24.79 -3.33
CA ARG A 140 -14.46 -26.26 -3.26
C ARG A 140 -15.74 -26.82 -3.88
N GLU A 141 -15.63 -27.85 -4.70
CA GLU A 141 -16.79 -28.48 -5.36
C GLU A 141 -17.91 -28.85 -4.36
N PHE A 142 -17.53 -29.30 -3.16
CA PHE A 142 -18.48 -29.63 -2.08
C PHE A 142 -19.33 -28.44 -1.60
N HIS A 143 -18.81 -27.20 -1.68
CA HIS A 143 -19.50 -25.98 -1.24
C HIS A 143 -20.12 -25.18 -2.39
N LYS A 144 -19.91 -25.61 -3.64
CA LYS A 144 -20.28 -24.84 -4.83
C LYS A 144 -21.79 -24.57 -4.92
N GLU A 145 -22.61 -25.59 -4.65
CA GLU A 145 -24.07 -25.45 -4.65
C GLU A 145 -24.54 -24.41 -3.61
N ALA A 146 -23.98 -24.44 -2.41
CA ALA A 146 -24.33 -23.48 -1.37
C ALA A 146 -23.88 -22.06 -1.72
N VAL A 147 -22.69 -21.90 -2.30
CA VAL A 147 -22.16 -20.61 -2.75
C VAL A 147 -23.01 -20.01 -3.88
N ASP A 148 -23.42 -20.81 -4.85
CA ASP A 148 -24.21 -20.37 -6.01
C ASP A 148 -25.66 -20.03 -5.65
N LYS A 149 -26.21 -20.67 -4.61
CA LYS A 149 -27.62 -20.54 -4.23
C LYS A 149 -27.99 -19.17 -3.66
N TYR A 150 -27.09 -18.51 -2.92
CA TYR A 150 -27.43 -17.31 -2.15
C TYR A 150 -26.86 -16.02 -2.75
N ALA A 151 -27.63 -15.42 -3.65
CA ALA A 151 -27.26 -14.14 -4.26
C ALA A 151 -27.43 -12.92 -3.34
N ALA A 152 -28.43 -12.95 -2.44
CA ALA A 152 -28.78 -11.83 -1.55
C ALA A 152 -27.85 -11.68 -0.34
N TYR A 153 -27.15 -12.75 0.03
CA TYR A 153 -26.13 -12.78 1.05
C TYR A 153 -24.90 -13.44 0.45
N PRO A 154 -24.02 -12.68 -0.23
CA PRO A 154 -23.01 -13.29 -1.07
C PRO A 154 -22.03 -14.06 -0.20
N ILE A 155 -22.01 -15.36 -0.42
CA ILE A 155 -20.92 -16.23 -0.03
C ILE A 155 -19.95 -16.22 -1.22
N TRP A 156 -18.68 -15.88 -0.97
CA TRP A 156 -17.69 -15.76 -2.03
C TRP A 156 -16.90 -17.05 -2.22
N THR A 157 -16.52 -17.68 -1.11
CA THR A 157 -15.80 -18.96 -1.08
C THR A 157 -15.84 -19.53 0.33
N CYS A 158 -15.52 -20.82 0.49
CA CYS A 158 -15.38 -21.50 1.77
C CYS A 158 -14.13 -22.38 1.75
N ASP A 159 -13.40 -22.41 2.86
CA ASP A 159 -12.23 -23.27 3.04
C ASP A 159 -12.62 -24.70 3.44
N PHE A 160 -11.60 -25.53 3.64
CA PHE A 160 -11.76 -26.94 4.00
C PHE A 160 -12.40 -27.19 5.39
N GLU A 161 -12.47 -26.19 6.26
CA GLU A 161 -13.13 -26.28 7.57
C GLU A 161 -14.59 -25.81 7.51
N GLY A 162 -15.06 -25.39 6.33
CA GLY A 162 -16.40 -24.82 6.16
C GLY A 162 -16.49 -23.37 6.65
N SER A 163 -15.36 -22.67 6.80
CA SER A 163 -15.35 -21.23 7.08
C SER A 163 -15.46 -20.46 5.77
N CYS A 164 -16.49 -19.64 5.64
CA CYS A 164 -16.85 -18.95 4.42
C CYS A 164 -16.57 -17.46 4.48
N LEU A 165 -16.04 -16.91 3.39
CA LEU A 165 -15.91 -15.47 3.18
C LEU A 165 -17.26 -14.94 2.71
N VAL A 166 -17.82 -13.99 3.45
CA VAL A 166 -19.15 -13.43 3.19
C VAL A 166 -19.14 -11.90 3.21
N GLY A 167 -20.21 -11.31 2.68
CA GLY A 167 -20.50 -9.88 2.82
C GLY A 167 -20.19 -9.05 1.57
N ALA A 168 -21.02 -8.04 1.29
CA ALA A 168 -20.87 -7.16 0.12
C ALA A 168 -20.15 -5.84 0.43
N GLU A 169 -20.40 -5.27 1.62
CA GLU A 169 -19.83 -3.99 2.05
C GLU A 169 -18.59 -4.18 2.94
N LYS A 170 -18.61 -5.24 3.76
CA LYS A 170 -17.51 -5.60 4.66
C LYS A 170 -17.34 -7.11 4.63
N PHE A 171 -16.09 -7.54 4.48
CA PHE A 171 -15.76 -8.96 4.49
C PHE A 171 -15.74 -9.49 5.91
N GLU A 172 -16.44 -10.61 6.10
CA GLU A 172 -16.50 -11.33 7.37
C GLU A 172 -16.35 -12.83 7.13
N ILE A 173 -16.07 -13.58 8.20
CA ILE A 173 -15.99 -15.03 8.16
C ILE A 173 -17.13 -15.61 8.99
N GLU A 174 -17.88 -16.51 8.36
CA GLU A 174 -18.96 -17.25 9.01
C GLU A 174 -18.85 -18.74 8.67
N SER A 175 -19.32 -19.60 9.59
CA SER A 175 -19.41 -21.04 9.32
C SER A 175 -20.56 -21.33 8.35
N ILE A 176 -20.32 -22.23 7.39
CA ILE A 176 -21.32 -22.69 6.42
C ILE A 176 -22.58 -23.24 7.10
N ASP A 177 -22.44 -23.98 8.20
CA ASP A 177 -23.57 -24.55 8.94
C ASP A 177 -24.46 -23.45 9.53
N SER A 178 -23.85 -22.38 10.03
CA SER A 178 -24.59 -21.21 10.55
C SER A 178 -25.34 -20.49 9.44
N ILE A 179 -24.76 -20.42 8.24
CA ILE A 179 -25.39 -19.79 7.08
C ILE A 179 -26.59 -20.64 6.62
N LEU A 180 -26.39 -21.95 6.44
CA LEU A 180 -27.43 -22.89 5.99
C LEU A 180 -28.61 -22.96 6.97
N HIS A 181 -28.33 -23.06 8.28
CA HIS A 181 -29.37 -23.03 9.31
C HIS A 181 -30.20 -21.74 9.23
N ARG A 182 -29.55 -20.59 9.08
CA ARG A 182 -30.24 -19.28 9.01
C ARG A 182 -31.13 -19.18 7.77
N LEU A 183 -30.78 -19.88 6.70
CA LEU A 183 -31.47 -19.85 5.41
C LEU A 183 -32.49 -20.98 5.26
N GLY A 184 -32.62 -21.86 6.25
CA GLY A 184 -33.65 -22.89 6.33
C GLY A 184 -33.38 -24.11 5.45
N ASP A 185 -32.11 -24.34 5.10
CA ASP A 185 -31.66 -25.48 4.30
C ASP A 185 -30.91 -26.46 5.22
N GLU A 186 -31.67 -27.30 5.95
CA GLU A 186 -31.14 -28.48 6.65
C GLU A 186 -31.13 -29.71 5.73
#